data_AF-A0A523SST4-F1
#
_entry.id   AF-A0A523SST4-F1
#
_cell.length_a   1.000
_cell.length_b   1.000
_cell.length_c   1.000
_cell.angle_alpha   90.00
_cell.angle_beta   90.00
_cell.angle_gamma   90.00
#
_symmetry.space_group_name_H-M   'P 1'
#
loop_
_entity.id
_entity.type
_entity.pdbx_description
1 polymer ?
#
loop_
_entity_poly.entity_id
_entity_poly.type
_entity_poly.pdbx_seq_one_letter_code
_entity_poly.pdbx_strand_id
1 'polypeptide(L)'
;AKIGGCYYAARLAVGELLAKERRQAAVIVLREAHPGYIMPVGVWQVRENVRNAMRQKPFKYNTLDEALARVASQFQIPIELWIGRSKLLQDVLFQRKITQYFKG
;
A
#
# COMPACT_ATOMS: atom_id res chain seq x y z
N ALA A 1 -6.35 -15.10 -9.51
CA ALA A 1 -6.05 -14.07 -10.52
C ALA A 1 -4.53 -14.00 -10.70
N LYS A 2 -4.03 -14.12 -11.93
CA LYS A 2 -2.59 -13.95 -12.21
C LYS A 2 -2.26 -12.47 -12.00
N ILE A 3 -1.26 -12.19 -11.19
CA ILE A 3 -0.82 -10.84 -10.84
C ILE A 3 -0.54 -10.05 -12.14
N GLY A 4 -1.26 -8.93 -12.34
CA GLY A 4 -1.21 -8.15 -13.59
C GLY A 4 -0.13 -7.06 -13.62
N GLY A 5 0.01 -6.37 -14.76
CA GLY A 5 1.04 -5.34 -14.97
C GLY A 5 1.03 -4.20 -13.94
N CYS A 6 -0.14 -3.83 -13.41
CA CYS A 6 -0.27 -2.83 -12.36
C CYS A 6 0.50 -3.19 -11.08
N TYR A 7 0.56 -4.47 -10.71
CA TYR A 7 1.31 -4.91 -9.53
C TYR A 7 2.81 -4.71 -9.73
N TYR A 8 3.36 -5.14 -10.88
CA TYR A 8 4.78 -5.01 -11.15
C TYR A 8 5.19 -3.54 -11.31
N ALA A 9 4.33 -2.72 -11.89
CA ALA A 9 4.55 -1.27 -11.97
C ALA A 9 4.62 -0.62 -10.58
N ALA A 10 3.68 -0.94 -9.68
CA ALA A 10 3.72 -0.45 -8.31
C ALA A 10 4.95 -0.97 -7.54
N ARG A 11 5.25 -2.27 -7.67
CA ARG A 11 6.39 -2.92 -7.02
C ARG A 11 7.72 -2.33 -7.47
N LEU A 12 7.88 -2.03 -8.76
CA LEU A 12 9.09 -1.40 -9.29
C LEU A 12 9.28 -0.01 -8.69
N ALA A 13 8.25 0.84 -8.72
CA ALA A 13 8.31 2.21 -8.21
C ALA A 13 8.65 2.26 -6.70
N VAL A 14 8.05 1.38 -5.90
CA VAL A 14 8.38 1.24 -4.47
C VAL A 14 9.79 0.68 -4.28
N GLY A 15 10.17 -0.33 -5.07
CA GLY A 15 11.48 -0.97 -5.00
C GLY A 15 12.62 0.00 -5.30
N GLU A 16 12.45 0.91 -6.25
CA GLU A 16 13.40 1.98 -6.55
C GLU A 16 13.69 2.86 -5.32
N LEU A 17 12.64 3.26 -4.58
CA LEU A 17 12.81 4.04 -3.34
C LEU A 17 13.51 3.23 -2.26
N LEU A 18 13.06 2.00 -2.00
CA LEU A 18 13.63 1.16 -0.96
C LEU A 18 15.09 0.80 -1.24
N ALA A 19 15.45 0.57 -2.50
CA ALA A 19 16.83 0.35 -2.93
C ALA A 19 17.70 1.59 -2.70
N LYS A 20 17.20 2.78 -3.07
CA LYS A 20 17.87 4.06 -2.82
C LYS A 20 18.08 4.32 -1.33
N GLU A 21 17.08 4.05 -0.50
CA GLU A 21 17.17 4.19 0.96
C GLU A 21 17.98 3.07 1.63
N ARG A 22 18.32 2.01 0.89
CA ARG A 22 18.92 0.76 1.42
C ARG A 22 18.10 0.15 2.55
N ARG A 23 16.78 0.07 2.36
CA ARG A 23 15.83 -0.45 3.35
C ARG A 23 15.01 -1.60 2.77
N GLN A 24 14.55 -2.47 3.66
CA GLN A 24 13.57 -3.50 3.36
C GLN A 24 12.30 -3.23 4.15
N ALA A 25 11.15 -3.40 3.51
CA ALA A 25 9.84 -3.18 4.13
C ALA A 25 8.77 -4.05 3.46
N ALA A 26 7.75 -4.39 4.25
CA ALA A 26 6.47 -4.81 3.68
C ALA A 26 5.73 -3.55 3.19
N VAL A 27 5.17 -3.62 1.98
CA VAL A 27 4.50 -2.47 1.36
C VAL A 27 3.12 -2.89 0.87
N ILE A 28 2.14 -2.04 1.15
CA ILE A 28 0.74 -2.19 0.74
C ILE A 28 0.38 -0.97 -0.08
N VAL A 29 -0.08 -1.18 -1.32
CA VAL A 29 -0.52 -0.11 -2.22
C VAL A 29 -2.03 -0.25 -2.39
N LEU A 30 -2.76 0.72 -1.86
CA LEU A 30 -4.22 0.80 -1.99
C LEU A 30 -4.56 1.79 -3.10
N ARG A 31 -5.42 1.37 -4.01
CA ARG A 31 -5.86 2.21 -5.14
C ARG A 31 -7.34 1.98 -5.39
N GLU A 32 -8.11 3.04 -5.32
CA GLU A 32 -9.51 3.07 -5.71
C GLU A 32 -9.65 3.61 -7.15
N ALA A 33 -10.54 3.01 -7.93
CA ALA A 33 -10.89 3.48 -9.26
C ALA A 33 -12.35 3.92 -9.25
N HIS A 34 -12.59 5.22 -9.47
CA HIS A 34 -13.93 5.78 -9.43
C HIS A 34 -14.64 5.66 -10.79
N PRO A 35 -15.98 5.59 -10.82
CA PRO A 35 -16.75 5.46 -12.07
C PRO A 35 -16.49 6.57 -13.11
N GLY A 36 -16.06 7.76 -12.68
CA GLY A 36 -15.66 8.85 -13.58
C GLY A 36 -14.34 8.63 -14.32
N TYR A 37 -13.67 7.50 -14.10
CA TYR A 37 -12.44 7.13 -14.79
C TYR A 37 -12.76 6.57 -16.19
N ILE A 38 -12.98 7.49 -17.14
CA ILE A 38 -13.50 7.17 -18.49
C ILE A 38 -12.39 6.67 -19.44
N MET A 39 -11.11 6.97 -19.17
CA MET A 39 -10.01 6.65 -20.09
C MET A 39 -9.06 5.57 -19.53
N PRO A 40 -8.88 4.43 -20.23
CA PRO A 40 -7.95 3.39 -19.80
C PRO A 40 -6.51 3.78 -20.19
N VAL A 41 -5.80 4.49 -19.31
CA VAL A 41 -4.39 4.93 -19.51
C VAL A 41 -3.37 3.78 -19.30
N GLY A 42 -3.88 2.55 -19.09
CA GLY A 42 -3.06 1.36 -18.91
C GLY A 42 -2.20 1.37 -17.65
N VAL A 43 -1.13 0.56 -17.67
CA VAL A 43 -0.25 0.30 -16.52
C VAL A 43 0.59 1.53 -16.14
N TRP A 44 0.84 2.43 -17.09
CA TRP A 44 1.67 3.62 -16.88
C TRP A 44 1.13 4.52 -15.77
N GLN A 45 -0.20 4.68 -15.67
CA GLN A 45 -0.79 5.51 -14.63
C GLN A 45 -0.48 4.99 -13.22
N VAL A 46 -0.45 3.68 -13.00
CA VAL A 46 -0.07 3.13 -11.69
C VAL A 46 1.40 3.42 -11.41
N ARG A 47 2.28 3.22 -12.40
CA ARG A 47 3.71 3.47 -12.24
C ARG A 47 4.01 4.91 -11.86
N GLU A 48 3.46 5.88 -12.58
CA GLU A 48 3.77 7.29 -12.34
C GLU A 48 3.12 7.82 -11.07
N ASN A 49 1.88 7.43 -10.74
CA ASN A 49 1.27 7.85 -9.47
C ASN A 49 2.03 7.30 -8.26
N VAL A 50 2.46 6.04 -8.30
CA VAL A 50 3.24 5.46 -7.21
C VAL A 50 4.62 6.15 -7.10
N ARG A 51 5.31 6.41 -8.22
CA ARG A 51 6.58 7.17 -8.20
C ARG A 51 6.40 8.59 -7.66
N ASN A 52 5.34 9.27 -8.06
CA ASN A 52 5.03 10.61 -7.58
C ASN A 52 4.76 10.59 -6.07
N ALA A 53 4.00 9.61 -5.57
CA ALA A 53 3.79 9.43 -4.13
C ALA A 53 5.11 9.19 -3.37
N MET A 54 6.03 8.38 -3.92
CA MET A 54 7.34 8.11 -3.32
C MET A 54 8.30 9.31 -3.33
N ARG A 55 8.05 10.33 -4.16
CA ARG A 55 8.84 11.57 -4.20
C ARG A 55 8.34 12.65 -3.23
N GLN A 56 7.11 12.52 -2.74
CA GLN A 56 6.50 13.49 -1.83
C GLN A 56 6.91 13.21 -0.38
N LYS A 57 6.77 14.22 0.49
CA LYS A 57 6.99 14.04 1.92
C LYS A 57 5.92 13.08 2.48
N PRO A 58 6.32 11.93 3.05
CA PRO A 58 5.35 10.97 3.55
C PRO A 58 4.73 11.45 4.87
N PHE A 59 3.48 11.08 5.10
CA PHE A 59 2.90 11.12 6.44
C PHE A 59 3.43 9.93 7.24
N LYS A 60 3.88 10.19 8.46
CA LYS A 60 4.43 9.18 9.38
C LYS A 60 3.46 9.01 10.54
N TYR A 61 3.19 7.76 10.88
CA TYR A 61 2.31 7.36 11.97
C TYR A 61 3.05 6.39 12.89
N ASN A 62 2.66 6.36 14.16
CA ASN A 62 3.27 5.48 15.15
C ASN A 62 2.60 4.11 15.14
N THR A 63 1.33 4.03 14.74
CA THR A 63 0.54 2.81 14.69
C THR A 63 -0.05 2.58 13.30
N LEU A 64 -0.38 1.31 12.99
CA LEU A 64 -1.10 0.99 11.76
C LEU A 64 -2.51 1.56 11.79
N ASP A 65 -3.18 1.56 12.94
CA ASP A 65 -4.54 2.08 13.09
C ASP A 65 -4.64 3.56 12.73
N GLU A 66 -3.68 4.40 13.16
CA GLU A 66 -3.59 5.81 12.76
C GLU A 66 -3.48 5.96 11.24
N ALA A 67 -2.64 5.13 10.61
CA ALA A 67 -2.46 5.15 9.16
C ALA A 67 -3.73 4.70 8.43
N LEU A 68 -4.42 3.66 8.92
CA LEU A 68 -5.66 3.16 8.32
C LEU A 68 -6.82 4.15 8.49
N ALA A 69 -6.92 4.84 9.64
CA ALA A 69 -7.90 5.89 9.85
C ALA A 69 -7.73 7.04 8.84
N ARG A 70 -6.48 7.42 8.56
CA ARG A 70 -6.17 8.44 7.53
C ARG A 70 -6.58 7.99 6.13
N VAL A 71 -6.36 6.72 5.79
CA VAL A 71 -6.76 6.15 4.49
C VAL A 71 -8.28 6.11 4.39
N ALA A 72 -8.96 5.65 5.43
CA ALA A 72 -10.42 5.57 5.49
C ALA A 72 -11.07 6.95 5.30
N SER A 73 -10.43 8.03 5.76
CA SER A 73 -10.94 9.40 5.56
C SER A 73 -10.84 9.90 4.11
N GLN A 74 -10.17 9.18 3.21
CA GLN A 74 -9.99 9.56 1.79
C GLN A 74 -10.71 8.65 0.81
N PHE A 75 -10.91 7.39 1.18
CA PHE A 75 -11.44 6.36 0.31
C PHE A 75 -12.97 6.34 0.40
N GLN A 76 -13.65 6.02 -0.70
CA GLN A 76 -15.12 5.84 -0.68
C GLN A 76 -15.47 4.38 -0.35
N ILE A 77 -14.63 3.43 -0.74
CA ILE A 77 -14.75 2.03 -0.34
C ILE A 77 -14.36 1.89 1.15
N PRO A 78 -15.24 1.35 2.01
CA PRO A 78 -14.95 1.10 3.42
C PRO A 78 -13.66 0.31 3.65
N ILE A 79 -12.87 0.72 4.65
CA ILE A 79 -11.54 0.15 4.91
C ILE A 79 -11.62 -1.33 5.30
N GLU A 80 -12.73 -1.75 5.91
CA GLU A 80 -13.02 -3.13 6.31
C GLU A 80 -13.01 -4.07 5.11
N LEU A 81 -13.47 -3.62 3.94
CA LEU A 81 -13.44 -4.41 2.71
C LEU A 81 -12.01 -4.61 2.21
N TRP A 82 -11.15 -3.62 2.37
CA TRP A 82 -9.72 -3.73 2.04
C TRP A 82 -9.02 -4.70 2.98
N ILE A 83 -9.28 -4.60 4.28
CA ILE A 83 -8.74 -5.52 5.30
C ILE A 83 -9.21 -6.95 5.05
N GLY A 84 -10.50 -7.15 4.75
CA GLY A 84 -11.06 -8.48 4.47
C GLY A 84 -10.47 -9.17 3.23
N ARG A 85 -9.97 -8.40 2.26
CA ARG A 85 -9.40 -8.93 1.00
C ARG A 85 -7.88 -8.98 0.95
N SER A 86 -7.19 -8.17 1.75
CA SER A 86 -5.73 -8.08 1.72
C SER A 86 -5.09 -9.00 2.74
N LYS A 87 -4.48 -10.08 2.27
CA LYS A 87 -3.70 -10.99 3.13
C LYS A 87 -2.58 -10.25 3.87
N LEU A 88 -1.90 -9.30 3.21
CA LEU A 88 -0.87 -8.48 3.86
C LEU A 88 -1.42 -7.61 5.00
N LEU A 89 -2.61 -7.01 4.83
CA LEU A 89 -3.22 -6.24 5.93
C LEU A 89 -3.59 -7.16 7.09
N GLN A 90 -4.17 -8.32 6.79
CA GLN A 90 -4.52 -9.32 7.80
C GLN A 90 -3.29 -9.82 8.55
N ASP A 91 -2.19 -10.09 7.84
CA ASP A 91 -0.95 -10.53 8.47
C ASP A 91 -0.40 -9.44 9.39
N VAL A 92 -0.43 -8.17 8.98
CA VAL A 92 0.06 -7.09 9.86
C VAL A 92 -0.87 -6.85 11.06
N LEU A 93 -2.19 -7.00 10.90
CA LEU A 93 -3.18 -6.75 11.96
C LEU A 93 -3.33 -7.91 12.95
N PHE A 94 -3.30 -9.14 12.47
CA PHE A 94 -3.69 -10.31 13.25
C PHE A 94 -2.52 -11.26 13.54
N GLN A 95 -1.43 -11.23 12.75
CA GLN A 95 -0.29 -12.09 12.98
C GLN A 95 0.67 -11.47 14.02
N ARG A 96 0.85 -12.17 15.15
CA ARG A 96 1.89 -11.82 16.11
C ARG A 96 3.26 -12.25 15.60
N LYS A 97 4.23 -11.34 15.66
CA LYS A 97 5.63 -11.65 15.33
C LYS A 97 6.30 -12.36 16.48
N ILE A 98 7.19 -13.31 16.17
CA ILE A 98 7.98 -14.02 17.21
C ILE A 98 8.75 -13.04 18.11
N THR A 99 9.18 -11.91 17.57
CA THR A 99 9.86 -10.82 18.30
C THR A 99 9.02 -10.18 19.41
N GLN A 100 7.69 -10.31 19.37
CA GLN A 100 6.83 -9.85 20.47
C GLN A 100 6.94 -10.76 21.71
N TYR A 101 7.36 -12.02 21.55
CA TYR A 101 7.50 -12.98 22.65
C TYR A 101 8.90 -12.94 23.29
N PHE A 102 9.90 -12.36 22.62
CA PHE A 102 11.24 -12.16 23.18
C PHE A 102 11.34 -10.90 24.07
N LYS A 103 10.28 -10.11 24.19
CA LYS A 103 10.17 -9.01 25.16
C LYS A 103 9.62 -9.55 26.48
N GLY A 104 10.45 -10.34 27.17
CA GLY A 104 10.28 -10.73 28.57
C GLY A 104 11.36 -10.08 29.40
#